data_AF-S4PCW1-F1
#
_entry.id   AF-S4PCW1-F1
#
_cell.length_a   1.000
_cell.length_b   1.000
_cell.length_c   1.000
_cell.angle_alpha   90.00
_cell.angle_beta   90.00
_cell.angle_gamma   90.00
#
_symmetry.space_group_name_H-M   'P 1'
#
loop_
_entity.id
_entity.type
_entity.pdbx_description
1 polymer ?
#
loop_
_entity_poly.entity_id
_entity_poly.type
_entity_poly.pdbx_seq_one_letter_code
_entity_poly.pdbx_strand_id
1 'polypeptide(L)'
;MALYSLKSNLHLATLKTLSLVSISVMSPQQSVQETFRTADCVCFDVDSTVIQDEGIDELARFCGKGDEVKRLTAEAMGGNMTFQEALKKRLDIIRPSVSQIKEFIETFPVHLTPGVT
;
A
#
# COMPACT_ATOMS: atom_id res chain seq x y z
N MET A 1 -36.88 -15.35 -53.06
CA MET A 1 -35.70 -14.45 -52.94
C MET A 1 -35.85 -13.42 -51.80
N ALA A 2 -36.99 -12.76 -51.61
CA ALA A 2 -37.17 -11.75 -50.55
C ALA A 2 -37.16 -12.28 -49.09
N LEU A 3 -37.69 -13.50 -48.83
CA LEU A 3 -37.78 -14.08 -47.48
C LEU A 3 -36.43 -14.49 -46.87
N TYR A 4 -35.44 -14.83 -47.70
CA TYR A 4 -34.08 -15.16 -47.24
C TYR A 4 -33.34 -13.90 -46.74
N SER A 5 -33.53 -12.77 -47.44
CA SER A 5 -32.95 -11.48 -47.08
C SER A 5 -33.52 -10.93 -45.76
N LEU A 6 -34.80 -11.17 -45.49
CA LEU A 6 -35.42 -10.74 -44.22
C LEU A 6 -34.89 -11.54 -43.01
N LYS A 7 -34.67 -12.85 -43.15
CA LYS A 7 -34.09 -13.69 -42.09
C LYS A 7 -32.62 -13.36 -41.81
N SER A 8 -31.82 -13.06 -42.84
CA SER A 8 -30.43 -12.64 -42.66
C SER A 8 -30.33 -11.26 -41.99
N ASN A 9 -31.23 -10.33 -42.34
CA ASN A 9 -31.26 -8.99 -41.76
C ASN A 9 -31.75 -9.01 -40.30
N LEU A 10 -32.70 -9.88 -39.96
CA LEU A 10 -33.16 -10.05 -38.58
C LEU A 10 -32.04 -10.66 -37.72
N HIS A 11 -31.31 -11.67 -38.22
CA HIS A 11 -30.18 -12.26 -37.50
C HIS A 11 -29.03 -11.25 -37.29
N LEU A 12 -28.75 -10.43 -38.30
CA LEU A 12 -27.72 -9.39 -38.24
C LEU A 12 -28.11 -8.23 -37.31
N ALA A 13 -29.39 -7.87 -37.25
CA ALA A 13 -29.90 -6.87 -36.32
C ALA A 13 -29.81 -7.37 -34.86
N THR A 14 -30.20 -8.62 -34.59
CA THR A 14 -30.11 -9.23 -33.25
C THR A 14 -28.65 -9.34 -32.77
N LEU A 15 -27.71 -9.69 -33.66
CA LEU A 15 -26.27 -9.72 -33.35
C LEU A 15 -25.68 -8.32 -33.08
N LYS A 16 -26.13 -7.30 -33.81
CA LYS A 16 -25.73 -5.89 -33.57
C LYS A 16 -26.29 -5.35 -32.25
N THR A 17 -27.51 -5.72 -31.87
CA THR A 17 -28.09 -5.32 -30.58
C THR A 17 -27.39 -6.02 -29.40
N LEU A 18 -26.95 -7.28 -29.57
CA LEU A 18 -26.09 -7.94 -28.56
C LEU A 18 -24.71 -7.27 -28.43
N SER A 19 -24.12 -6.79 -29.52
CA SER A 19 -22.83 -6.08 -29.51
C SER A 19 -22.89 -4.76 -28.71
N LEU A 20 -24.03 -4.07 -28.71
CA LEU A 20 -24.20 -2.79 -28.02
C LEU A 20 -24.37 -2.92 -26.50
N VAL A 21 -24.70 -4.11 -26.01
CA VAL A 21 -24.67 -4.43 -24.56
C VAL A 21 -23.37 -5.16 -24.24
N SER A 22 -22.26 -4.65 -24.77
CA SER A 22 -20.96 -4.90 -24.19
C SER A 22 -20.90 -4.01 -22.94
N ILE A 23 -21.45 -4.50 -21.82
CA ILE A 23 -21.07 -3.95 -20.51
C ILE A 23 -19.56 -4.10 -20.48
N SER A 24 -18.85 -3.01 -20.74
CA SER A 24 -17.39 -2.99 -20.69
C SER A 24 -17.02 -3.08 -19.22
N VAL A 25 -17.00 -4.32 -18.72
CA VAL A 25 -16.53 -4.61 -17.37
C VAL A 25 -15.05 -4.26 -17.39
N MET A 26 -14.69 -3.18 -16.70
CA MET A 26 -13.29 -2.78 -16.56
C MET A 26 -12.50 -3.96 -16.00
N SER A 27 -11.30 -4.18 -16.53
CA SER A 27 -10.39 -5.11 -15.87
C SER A 27 -10.05 -4.61 -14.46
N PRO A 28 -9.66 -5.50 -13.52
CA PRO A 28 -9.21 -5.07 -12.20
C PRO A 28 -8.12 -3.99 -12.27
N GLN A 29 -7.19 -4.09 -13.23
CA GLN A 29 -6.13 -3.10 -13.43
C GLN A 29 -6.68 -1.75 -13.90
N GLN A 30 -7.63 -1.75 -14.84
CA GLN A 30 -8.27 -0.52 -15.31
C GLN A 30 -9.06 0.16 -14.18
N SER A 31 -9.77 -0.62 -13.36
CA SER A 31 -10.52 -0.09 -12.22
C SER A 31 -9.61 0.58 -11.19
N VAL A 32 -8.49 -0.06 -10.82
CA VAL A 32 -7.54 0.52 -9.85
C VAL A 32 -6.92 1.81 -10.38
N GLN A 33 -6.53 1.83 -11.66
CA GLN A 33 -5.98 3.03 -12.29
C GLN A 33 -6.98 4.19 -12.29
N GLU A 34 -8.24 3.92 -12.58
CA GLU A 34 -9.27 4.96 -12.61
C GLU A 34 -9.57 5.49 -11.21
N THR A 35 -9.65 4.62 -10.20
CA THR A 35 -9.75 5.03 -8.80
C THR A 35 -8.59 5.95 -8.42
N PHE A 36 -7.36 5.61 -8.81
CA PHE A 36 -6.20 6.44 -8.50
C PHE A 36 -6.20 7.78 -9.25
N ARG A 37 -6.63 7.81 -10.52
CA ARG A 37 -6.73 9.04 -11.32
C ARG A 37 -7.79 10.02 -10.81
N THR A 38 -8.87 9.48 -10.26
CA THR A 38 -10.04 10.27 -9.82
C THR A 38 -10.02 10.58 -8.32
N ALA A 39 -9.02 10.08 -7.58
CA ALA A 39 -8.89 10.36 -6.16
C ALA A 39 -8.50 11.81 -5.90
N ASP A 40 -9.25 12.50 -5.05
CA ASP A 40 -8.90 13.84 -4.56
C ASP A 40 -7.75 13.80 -3.51
N CYS A 41 -7.51 12.64 -2.91
CA CYS A 41 -6.50 12.44 -1.86
C CYS A 41 -5.91 11.03 -1.93
N VAL A 42 -4.60 10.92 -1.69
CA VAL A 42 -3.87 9.66 -1.56
C VAL A 42 -3.09 9.68 -0.25
N CYS A 43 -3.33 8.68 0.60
CA CYS A 43 -2.59 8.49 1.85
C CYS A 43 -1.53 7.42 1.65
N PHE A 44 -0.30 7.74 2.03
CA PHE A 44 0.80 6.79 2.04
C PHE A 44 1.14 6.43 3.48
N ASP A 45 1.36 5.13 3.70
CA ASP A 45 2.13 4.69 4.86
C ASP A 45 3.59 5.15 4.71
N VAL A 46 4.36 5.16 5.80
CA VAL A 46 5.74 5.64 5.80
C VAL A 46 6.70 4.46 5.76
N ASP A 47 6.76 3.69 6.85
CA ASP A 47 7.66 2.55 7.01
C ASP A 47 7.37 1.51 5.91
N SER A 48 8.42 0.97 5.28
CA SER A 48 8.31 0.03 4.17
C SER A 48 7.44 0.47 2.97
N THR A 49 7.10 1.76 2.87
CA THR A 49 6.27 2.33 1.79
C THR A 49 6.94 3.57 1.18
N VAL A 50 6.95 4.70 1.88
CA VAL A 50 7.63 5.94 1.43
C VAL A 50 9.13 5.81 1.63
N ILE A 51 9.54 5.20 2.75
CA ILE A 51 10.93 4.90 3.06
C ILE A 51 11.17 3.38 3.03
N GLN A 52 12.42 2.99 2.81
CA GLN A 52 12.83 1.58 2.80
C GLN A 52 13.09 1.03 4.20
N ASP A 53 13.30 1.92 5.17
CA ASP A 53 13.65 1.59 6.54
C ASP A 53 12.41 1.45 7.45
N GLU A 54 12.63 0.93 8.66
CA GLU A 54 11.62 0.81 9.72
C GLU A 54 11.99 1.77 10.87
N GLY A 55 11.34 2.94 10.95
CA GLY A 55 11.83 4.06 11.75
C GLY A 55 12.11 3.73 13.23
N ILE A 56 11.30 2.89 13.86
CA ILE A 56 11.50 2.49 15.25
C ILE A 56 12.67 1.53 15.45
N ASP A 57 12.95 0.67 14.48
CA ASP A 57 14.06 -0.29 14.51
C ASP A 57 15.39 0.45 14.26
N GLU A 58 15.38 1.45 13.37
CA GLU A 58 16.51 2.34 13.13
C GLU A 58 16.87 3.15 14.39
N LEU A 59 15.87 3.76 15.04
CA LEU A 59 16.06 4.48 16.30
C LEU A 59 16.57 3.55 17.40
N ALA A 60 16.04 2.34 17.48
CA ALA A 60 16.52 1.34 18.43
C ALA A 60 17.99 0.99 18.21
N ARG A 61 18.41 0.81 16.96
CA ARG A 61 19.81 0.52 16.63
C ARG A 61 20.72 1.68 17.00
N PHE A 62 20.31 2.91 16.69
CA PHE A 62 21.03 4.12 17.08
C PHE A 62 21.21 4.21 18.61
N CYS A 63 20.19 3.84 19.39
CA CYS A 63 20.26 3.79 20.85
C CYS A 63 20.94 2.51 21.42
N GLY A 64 21.48 1.61 20.59
CA GLY A 64 22.13 0.38 21.03
C GLY A 64 21.17 -0.71 21.53
N LYS A 65 19.90 -0.67 21.10
CA LYS A 65 18.79 -1.56 21.49
C LYS A 65 18.19 -2.36 20.34
N GLY A 66 18.83 -2.36 19.17
CA GLY A 66 18.31 -2.96 17.93
C GLY A 66 17.87 -4.42 18.08
N ASP A 67 18.70 -5.28 18.66
CA ASP A 67 18.39 -6.72 18.78
C ASP A 67 17.16 -7.00 19.65
N GLU A 68 17.02 -6.26 20.74
CA GLU A 68 15.93 -6.43 21.71
C GLU A 68 14.59 -5.97 21.13
N VAL A 69 14.61 -4.85 20.41
CA VAL A 69 13.44 -4.31 19.69
C VAL A 69 13.06 -5.20 18.52
N LYS A 70 14.03 -5.65 17.71
CA LYS A 70 13.78 -6.56 16.58
C LYS A 70 13.10 -7.86 17.00
N ARG A 71 13.55 -8.46 18.12
CA ARG A 71 12.90 -9.65 18.69
C ARG A 71 11.45 -9.37 19.07
N LEU A 72 11.19 -8.23 19.71
CA LEU A 72 9.84 -7.83 20.11
C LEU A 72 8.94 -7.51 18.90
N THR A 73 9.48 -6.88 17.85
CA THR A 73 8.76 -6.63 16.59
C THR A 73 8.30 -7.95 15.96
N ALA A 74 9.18 -8.96 15.89
CA ALA A 74 8.82 -10.28 15.38
C ALA A 74 7.73 -10.98 16.23
N GLU A 75 7.76 -10.83 17.55
CA GLU A 75 6.71 -11.34 18.45
C GLU A 75 5.37 -10.64 18.21
N ALA A 76 5.38 -9.31 18.07
CA ALA A 76 4.17 -8.52 17.85
C ALA A 76 3.47 -8.87 16.52
N MET A 77 4.25 -9.14 15.47
CA MET A 77 3.72 -9.58 14.16
C MET A 77 3.05 -10.96 14.20
N GLY A 78 3.25 -11.74 15.28
CA GLY A 78 2.55 -13.01 15.50
C GLY A 78 1.05 -12.88 15.82
N GLY A 79 0.52 -11.66 15.92
CA GLY A 79 -0.92 -11.39 16.11
C GLY A 79 -1.42 -11.50 17.54
N ASN A 80 -0.56 -11.85 18.50
CA ASN A 80 -0.91 -12.01 19.92
C ASN A 80 -0.73 -10.72 20.74
N MET A 81 -0.39 -9.60 20.10
CA MET A 81 -0.11 -8.32 20.75
C MET A 81 -0.78 -7.19 20.00
N THR A 82 -1.42 -6.26 20.71
CA THR A 82 -1.97 -5.06 20.06
C THR A 82 -0.84 -4.12 19.62
N PHE A 83 -1.14 -3.26 18.65
CA PHE A 83 -0.20 -2.23 18.20
C PHE A 83 0.27 -1.33 19.35
N GLN A 84 -0.65 -0.89 20.21
CA GLN A 84 -0.37 0.00 21.33
C GLN A 84 0.57 -0.66 22.36
N GLU A 85 0.35 -1.95 22.67
CA GLU A 85 1.22 -2.71 23.56
C GLU A 85 2.61 -2.90 22.94
N ALA A 86 2.68 -3.25 21.66
CA ALA A 86 3.93 -3.43 20.95
C ALA A 86 4.73 -2.13 20.88
N LEU A 87 4.08 -1.01 20.55
CA LEU A 87 4.71 0.31 20.52
C LEU A 87 5.21 0.72 21.91
N LYS A 88 4.37 0.56 22.95
CA LYS A 88 4.75 0.87 24.32
C LYS A 88 5.98 0.07 24.76
N LYS A 89 5.97 -1.25 24.57
CA LYS A 89 7.09 -2.12 24.97
C LYS A 89 8.38 -1.76 24.23
N ARG A 90 8.32 -1.43 22.93
CA ARG A 90 9.48 -0.98 22.16
C ARG A 90 10.04 0.33 22.70
N LEU A 91 9.19 1.32 22.97
CA LEU A 91 9.63 2.59 23.55
C LEU A 91 10.18 2.45 24.98
N ASP A 92 9.61 1.54 25.78
CA ASP A 92 10.09 1.24 27.14
C ASP A 92 11.48 0.57 27.14
N ILE A 93 11.86 -0.11 26.05
CA ILE A 93 13.20 -0.67 25.79
C ILE A 93 14.17 0.42 25.30
N ILE A 94 13.76 1.20 24.30
CA ILE A 94 14.62 2.20 23.66
C ILE A 94 14.94 3.34 24.64
N ARG A 95 13.92 3.84 25.34
CA ARG A 95 13.97 5.02 26.23
C ARG A 95 14.78 6.18 25.63
N PRO A 96 14.45 6.64 24.41
CA PRO A 96 15.23 7.66 23.74
C PRO A 96 15.05 9.01 24.44
N SER A 97 16.15 9.72 24.65
CA SER A 97 16.10 11.13 25.06
C SER A 97 15.76 12.03 23.87
N VAL A 98 15.24 13.22 24.13
CA VAL A 98 14.95 14.21 23.08
C VAL A 98 16.22 14.56 22.28
N SER A 99 17.38 14.64 22.93
CA SER A 99 18.64 14.89 22.25
C SER A 99 19.03 13.76 21.30
N GLN A 100 18.86 12.50 21.72
CA GLN A 100 19.12 11.34 20.84
C GLN A 100 18.18 11.31 19.64
N ILE A 101 16.90 11.68 19.81
CA ILE A 101 15.95 11.76 18.68
C ILE A 101 16.41 12.83 17.68
N LYS A 102 16.81 14.02 18.17
CA LYS A 102 17.32 15.09 17.30
C LYS A 102 18.57 14.67 16.55
N GLU A 103 19.55 14.12 17.26
CA GLU A 103 20.79 13.63 16.68
C GLU A 103 20.53 12.53 15.64
N PHE A 104 19.62 11.61 15.93
CA PHE A 104 19.21 10.58 14.98
C PHE A 104 18.60 11.20 13.70
N ILE A 105 17.68 12.15 13.82
CA ILE A 105 17.07 12.83 12.67
C ILE A 105 18.10 13.60 11.84
N GLU A 106 19.10 14.23 12.48
CA GLU A 106 20.13 15.01 11.81
C GLU A 106 21.19 14.15 11.11
N THR A 107 21.46 12.94 11.62
CA THR A 107 22.58 12.10 11.17
C THR A 107 22.16 10.89 10.34
N PHE A 108 20.93 10.43 10.49
CA PHE A 108 20.44 9.24 9.79
C PHE A 108 20.02 9.58 8.35
N PRO A 109 20.65 8.98 7.32
CA PRO A 109 20.23 9.20 5.94
C PRO A 109 18.91 8.47 5.68
N VAL A 110 17.87 9.21 5.28
CA VAL A 110 16.58 8.64 4.90
C VAL A 110 16.67 8.00 3.51
N HIS A 111 16.39 6.70 3.41
CA HIS A 111 16.33 6.01 2.12
C HIS A 111 14.89 6.01 1.59
N LEU A 112 14.62 6.86 0.61
CA LEU A 112 13.31 6.88 -0.05
C LEU A 112 13.12 5.65 -0.94
N THR A 113 11.91 5.10 -0.96
CA THR A 113 11.55 4.03 -1.89
C THR A 113 11.65 4.54 -3.33
N PRO A 114 12.29 3.79 -4.25
CA PRO A 114 12.40 4.21 -5.64
C PRO A 114 11.04 4.54 -6.27
N GLY A 115 10.93 5.74 -6.87
CA GLY A 115 9.71 6.22 -7.53
C GLY A 115 8.75 7.01 -6.63
N VAL A 116 9.08 7.22 -5.36
CA VAL A 116 8.33 8.14 -4.46
C VAL A 116 8.63 9.61 -4.76
N THR A 117 9.79 9.91 -5.34
CA THR A 117 10.22 11.23 -5.84
C THR A 117 10.40 11.18 -7.35
#